data_AF-A0A963QR49-F1
#
_entry.id   AF-A0A963QR49-F1
#
_cell.length_a   1.000
_cell.length_b   1.000
_cell.length_c   1.000
_cell.angle_alpha   90.00
_cell.angle_beta   90.00
_cell.angle_gamma   90.00
#
_symmetry.space_group_name_H-M   'P 1'
#
loop_
_entity.id
_entity.type
_entity.pdbx_description
1 polymer ?
#
loop_
_entity_poly.entity_id
_entity_poly.type
_entity_poly.pdbx_seq_one_letter_code
_entity_poly.pdbx_strand_id
1 'polypeptide(L)' 'MNKLSKSPSDLGDGTVLAAPDKSVKVRDVFGIDIDMEVPAFSEADERVPDFDDSYIFDPDTTLAILA' A
#
# COMPACT_ATOMS: atom_id res chain seq x y z
N MET A 1 25.96 12.94 -1.72
CA MET A 1 25.37 12.65 -0.40
C MET A 1 24.93 11.20 -0.39
N ASN A 2 25.67 10.33 0.30
CA ASN A 2 25.35 8.90 0.39
C ASN A 2 24.03 8.69 1.14
N LYS A 3 23.09 7.97 0.53
CA LYS A 3 22.09 7.20 1.26
C LYS A 3 22.39 5.72 1.01
N LEU A 4 23.00 5.16 2.05
CA LEU A 4 23.28 3.77 2.38
C LEU A 4 22.70 2.73 1.39
N SER A 5 23.60 2.15 0.60
CA SER A 5 23.40 0.92 -0.15
C SER A 5 23.11 -0.24 0.81
N LYS A 6 21.86 -0.70 0.87
CA LYS A 6 21.63 -2.11 1.20
C LYS A 6 21.92 -2.90 -0.06
N SER A 7 22.91 -3.79 0.02
CA SER A 7 23.22 -4.70 -1.09
C SER A 7 22.04 -5.65 -1.32
N PRO A 8 21.60 -5.88 -2.56
CA PRO A 8 20.39 -6.65 -2.89
C PRO A 8 20.47 -8.16 -2.57
N SER A 9 21.56 -8.65 -1.97
CA SER A 9 21.77 -10.07 -1.69
C SER A 9 21.09 -10.62 -0.44
N ASP A 10 20.43 -9.77 0.37
CA ASP A 10 19.69 -10.19 1.59
C ASP A 10 18.16 -10.03 1.47
N LEU A 11 17.64 -9.63 0.30
CA LEU A 11 16.19 -9.57 0.01
C LEU A 11 15.77 -10.88 -0.69
N GLY A 12 15.76 -11.97 0.06
CA GLY A 12 15.19 -13.23 -0.41
C GLY A 12 13.67 -13.13 -0.50
N ASP A 13 13.11 -13.49 -1.66
CA ASP A 13 11.70 -13.36 -2.08
C ASP A 13 11.33 -11.94 -2.55
N GLY A 14 10.64 -11.80 -3.68
CA GLY A 14 10.55 -10.58 -4.51
C GLY A 14 9.81 -9.37 -3.92
N THR A 15 10.22 -8.89 -2.75
CA THR A 15 9.71 -7.69 -2.10
C THR A 15 10.49 -6.46 -2.58
N VAL A 16 9.81 -5.49 -3.23
CA VAL A 16 10.45 -4.30 -3.85
C VAL A 16 10.78 -3.22 -2.81
N LEU A 17 9.85 -2.94 -1.89
CA LEU A 17 10.00 -1.95 -0.84
C LEU A 17 9.85 -2.60 0.54
N ALA A 18 10.77 -2.30 1.45
CA ALA A 18 10.76 -2.89 2.80
C ALA A 18 9.70 -2.29 3.74
N ALA A 19 9.13 -1.14 3.39
CA ALA A 19 8.09 -0.44 4.15
C ALA A 19 7.31 0.51 3.22
N PRO A 20 6.08 0.90 3.60
CA PRO A 20 5.32 1.93 2.89
C PRO A 20 6.11 3.24 2.78
N ASP A 21 6.03 3.88 1.61
CA ASP A 21 6.81 5.07 1.27
C ASP A 21 5.95 6.32 1.02
N LYS A 22 4.62 6.18 1.05
CA LYS A 22 3.68 7.30 0.94
C LYS A 22 2.48 7.19 1.88
N SER A 23 1.74 8.29 1.97
CA SER A 23 0.45 8.39 2.65
C SER A 23 -0.66 8.63 1.62
N VAL A 24 -1.84 8.05 1.81
CA VAL A 24 -3.00 8.22 0.92
C VAL A 24 -4.26 8.52 1.72
N LYS A 25 -5.16 9.33 1.16
CA LYS A 25 -6.46 9.61 1.78
C LYS A 25 -7.41 8.45 1.54
N VAL A 26 -8.07 8.00 2.60
CA VAL A 26 -9.06 6.90 2.53
C VAL A 26 -10.20 7.25 1.57
N ARG A 27 -10.63 8.51 1.57
CA ARG A 27 -11.67 9.03 0.66
C ARG A 27 -11.31 8.89 -0.81
N ASP A 28 -10.04 9.09 -1.16
CA ASP A 28 -9.60 9.09 -2.55
C ASP A 28 -9.39 7.66 -3.07
N VAL A 29 -9.02 6.71 -2.20
CA VAL A 29 -8.70 5.34 -2.58
C VAL A 29 -9.90 4.40 -2.45
N PHE A 30 -10.66 4.50 -1.37
CA PHE A 30 -11.77 3.59 -1.07
C PHE A 30 -13.15 4.26 -1.25
N GLY A 31 -13.21 5.56 -1.52
CA GLY A 31 -14.48 6.29 -1.68
C GLY A 31 -15.25 6.49 -0.37
N ILE A 32 -14.64 6.24 0.79
CA ILE A 32 -15.26 6.38 2.11
C ILE A 32 -15.02 7.80 2.64
N ASP A 33 -16.09 8.57 2.84
CA ASP A 33 -16.01 9.98 3.22
C ASP A 33 -15.61 10.18 4.69
N ILE A 34 -14.32 9.98 4.95
CA ILE A 34 -13.67 10.26 6.23
C ILE A 34 -12.40 11.10 6.02
N ASP A 35 -12.00 11.83 7.06
CA ASP A 35 -10.75 12.59 7.08
C ASP A 35 -9.65 11.74 7.74
N MET A 36 -9.17 10.74 6.99
CA MET A 36 -8.15 9.79 7.43
C MET A 36 -7.14 9.57 6.31
N GLU A 37 -5.86 9.48 6.69
CA GLU A 37 -4.78 9.03 5.82
C GLU A 37 -4.16 7.74 6.34
N VAL A 38 -3.73 6.88 5.42
CA VAL A 38 -3.11 5.58 5.73
C VAL A 38 -1.81 5.39 4.94
N PRO A 39 -0.81 4.67 5.49
CA PRO A 39 0.42 4.36 4.77
C PRO A 39 0.15 3.42 3.58
N ALA A 40 0.83 3.66 2.47
CA ALA A 40 0.72 2.84 1.26
C ALA A 40 2.09 2.71 0.55
N PHE A 41 2.21 1.68 -0.27
CA PHE A 41 3.34 1.51 -1.18
C PHE A 41 3.07 2.26 -2.50
N SER A 42 4.10 2.86 -3.08
CA SER A 42 4.01 3.50 -4.40
C SER A 42 4.20 2.53 -5.56
N GLU A 43 4.87 1.40 -5.31
CA GLU A 43 5.19 0.36 -6.28
C GLU A 43 4.57 -0.97 -5.87
N ALA A 44 3.95 -1.66 -6.83
CA ALA A 44 3.45 -3.01 -6.67
C ALA A 44 4.58 -4.03 -6.88
N ASP A 45 4.51 -5.17 -6.20
CA ASP A 45 5.40 -6.31 -6.41
C ASP A 45 4.61 -7.56 -6.89
N GLU A 46 5.31 -8.69 -7.03
CA GLU A 46 4.73 -9.95 -7.53
C GLU A 46 3.56 -10.52 -6.69
N ARG A 47 3.37 -10.05 -5.44
CA ARG A 47 2.28 -10.48 -4.55
C ARG A 47 1.03 -9.62 -4.70
N VAL A 48 1.13 -8.47 -5.36
CA VAL A 48 0.00 -7.57 -5.59
C VAL A 48 -0.79 -8.09 -6.78
N PRO A 49 -2.08 -8.42 -6.62
CA PRO A 49 -2.93 -8.85 -7.73
C PRO A 49 -3.13 -7.74 -8.76
N ASP A 50 -3.56 -8.11 -9.97
CA ASP A 50 -4.04 -7.16 -10.96
C ASP A 50 -5.26 -6.38 -10.44
N PHE A 51 -5.41 -5.13 -10.91
CA PHE A 51 -6.53 -4.29 -10.53
C PHE A 51 -7.84 -4.78 -11.16
N ASP A 52 -8.91 -4.82 -10.37
CA ASP A 52 -10.25 -5.23 -10.80
C ASP A 52 -11.27 -4.12 -10.51
N ASP A 53 -11.72 -3.46 -11.58
CA ASP A 53 -12.72 -2.37 -11.52
C ASP A 53 -14.08 -2.84 -10.97
N SER A 54 -14.34 -4.15 -10.95
CA SER A 54 -15.58 -4.74 -10.44
C SER A 54 -15.51 -5.14 -8.96
N TYR A 55 -14.33 -5.05 -8.34
CA TYR A 55 -14.16 -5.33 -6.92
C TYR A 55 -14.75 -4.19 -6.07
N ILE A 56 -15.76 -4.51 -5.26
CA ILE A 56 -16.44 -3.53 -4.41
C ILE A 56 -16.03 -3.73 -2.96
N PHE A 57 -15.50 -2.66 -2.36
CA PHE A 57 -15.19 -2.62 -0.93
C PHE A 57 -16.46 -2.41 -0.10
N ASP A 58 -16.63 -3.22 0.94
CA ASP A 58 -17.60 -2.95 2.00
C ASP A 58 -17.04 -1.85 2.92
N PRO A 59 -17.74 -0.70 3.10
CA PRO A 59 -17.21 0.42 3.88
C PRO A 59 -16.89 0.07 5.33
N ASP A 60 -17.80 -0.63 6.03
CA ASP A 60 -17.64 -0.93 7.45
C ASP A 60 -16.47 -1.90 7.70
N THR A 61 -16.38 -2.95 6.88
CA THR A 61 -15.27 -3.91 6.94
C THR A 61 -13.94 -3.24 6.59
N THR A 62 -13.92 -2.38 5.58
CA THR A 62 -12.71 -1.66 5.17
C THR A 62 -12.23 -0.76 6.32
N LEU A 63 -13.12 0.02 6.92
CA LEU A 63 -12.77 0.89 8.06
C LEU A 63 -12.28 0.10 9.28
N ALA A 64 -12.86 -1.07 9.56
CA ALA A 64 -12.42 -1.91 10.65
C ALA A 64 -10.98 -2.44 10.47
N ILE A 65 -10.51 -2.57 9.24
CA ILE A 65 -9.15 -3.03 8.91
C ILE A 65 -8.14 -1.88 8.91
N LEU A 66 -8.55 -0.67 8.51
CA LEU A 66 -7.67 0.50 8.41
C LEU A 66 -7.31 1.15 9.76
N ALA A 67 -7.97 0.75 10.86
CA ALA A 67 -7.88 1.36 12.19
C ALA A 67 -6.60 1.04 12.97
#